data_AF-A0A0C3PEE8-F1
#
_entry.id   AF-A0A0C3PEE8-F1
#
_cell.length_a   1.000
_cell.length_b   1.000
_cell.length_c   1.000
_cell.angle_alpha   90.00
_cell.angle_beta   90.00
_cell.angle_gamma   90.00
#
_symmetry.space_group_name_H-M   'P 1'
#
loop_
_entity.id
_entity.type
_entity.pdbx_description
1 polymer ?
#
loop_
_entity_poly.entity_id
_entity_poly.type
_entity_poly.pdbx_seq_one_letter_code
_entity_poly.pdbx_strand_id
1 'polypeptide(L)'
;MREALGYCDTTLSPLEKLRLKFVLEWPGCTKYVPAYTKHGADRSIWTAARLAHEVARAVHNFYEMFENHLDMRRPADDWTPDRIPFDKLYLLELRQVSTRVLQPVLYYDAD
;
A
#
# COMPACT_ATOMS: atom_id res chain seq x y z
N MET A 1 25.13 -7.03 17.59
CA MET A 1 23.99 -7.28 16.68
C MET A 1 24.24 -6.58 15.36
N ARG A 2 24.79 -7.28 14.36
CA ARG A 2 24.97 -6.78 12.98
C ARG A 2 24.73 -7.94 12.01
N GLU A 3 23.49 -8.35 11.85
CA GLU A 3 23.09 -9.28 10.77
C GLU A 3 21.72 -8.86 10.25
N ALA A 4 21.69 -7.78 9.46
CA ALA A 4 20.55 -7.42 8.61
C ALA A 4 21.02 -6.71 7.33
N LEU A 5 22.28 -6.92 6.92
CA LEU A 5 22.85 -6.40 5.68
C LEU A 5 23.09 -7.58 4.76
N GLY A 6 22.12 -7.87 3.88
CA GLY A 6 22.38 -8.72 2.72
C GLY A 6 21.38 -9.82 2.40
N TYR A 7 20.16 -9.81 2.93
CA TYR A 7 19.11 -10.66 2.35
C TYR A 7 18.55 -9.96 1.11
N CYS A 8 19.19 -10.18 -0.03
CA CYS A 8 18.55 -9.99 -1.33
C CYS A 8 17.47 -11.05 -1.44
N ASP A 9 16.22 -10.65 -1.17
CA ASP A 9 15.08 -11.50 -1.38
C ASP A 9 14.92 -11.72 -2.89
N THR A 10 15.36 -12.90 -3.36
CA THR A 10 15.34 -13.27 -4.78
C THR A 10 13.94 -13.28 -5.36
N THR A 11 12.91 -13.39 -4.51
CA THR A 11 11.50 -13.29 -4.92
C THR A 11 11.12 -11.86 -5.35
N LEU A 12 11.85 -10.85 -4.87
CA LEU A 12 11.64 -9.44 -5.20
C LEU A 12 12.56 -8.92 -6.30
N SER A 13 13.52 -9.73 -6.78
CA SER A 13 14.42 -9.37 -7.89
C SER A 13 13.72 -8.88 -9.15
N PRO A 14 12.53 -9.39 -9.55
CA PRO A 14 11.78 -8.84 -10.68
C PRO A 14 11.34 -7.38 -10.49
N LEU A 15 11.25 -6.90 -9.24
CA LEU A 15 10.78 -5.55 -8.92
C LEU A 15 11.91 -4.52 -8.86
N GLU A 16 13.17 -4.93 -8.68
CA GLU A 16 14.34 -4.06 -8.35
C GLU A 16 14.60 -2.91 -9.32
N LYS A 17 14.06 -2.96 -10.54
CA LYS A 17 14.21 -1.92 -11.58
C LYS A 17 12.90 -1.25 -11.97
N LEU A 18 11.83 -1.52 -11.23
CA LEU A 18 10.50 -1.05 -11.54
C LEU A 18 10.08 0.04 -10.55
N ARG A 19 9.74 1.22 -11.09
CA ARG A 19 8.89 2.18 -10.38
C ARG A 19 7.51 1.54 -10.19
N LEU A 20 7.21 1.19 -8.95
CA LEU A 20 5.94 0.58 -8.58
C LEU A 20 4.90 1.65 -8.30
N LYS A 21 3.65 1.31 -8.57
CA LYS A 21 2.48 2.13 -8.28
C LYS A 21 1.53 1.30 -7.44
N PHE A 22 0.97 1.92 -6.40
CA PHE A 22 -0.09 1.29 -5.63
C PHE A 22 -1.45 1.80 -6.12
N VAL A 23 -2.46 0.93 -6.07
CA VAL A 23 -3.87 1.32 -6.23
C VAL A 23 -4.61 0.77 -5.03
N LEU A 24 -5.17 1.66 -4.23
CA LEU A 24 -5.97 1.31 -3.07
C LEU A 24 -7.44 1.37 -3.48
N GLU A 25 -8.14 0.27 -3.22
CA GLU A 25 -9.59 0.18 -3.33
C GLU A 25 -10.14 0.11 -1.92
N TRP A 26 -11.05 1.03 -1.59
CA TRP A 26 -11.65 1.14 -0.28
C TRP A 26 -13.18 1.23 -0.43
N PRO A 27 -13.98 0.49 0.36
CA PRO A 27 -15.43 0.56 0.26
C PRO A 27 -15.94 1.99 0.47
N GLY A 28 -16.88 2.42 -0.37
CA GLY A 28 -17.42 3.78 -0.28
C GLY A 28 -16.52 4.87 -0.87
N CYS A 29 -15.39 4.51 -1.47
CA CYS A 29 -14.45 5.46 -2.07
C CYS A 29 -14.20 5.17 -3.56
N THR A 30 -13.92 6.23 -4.30
CA THR A 30 -13.25 6.14 -5.60
C THR A 30 -11.83 5.58 -5.41
N LYS A 31 -11.28 4.94 -6.44
CA LYS A 31 -9.93 4.33 -6.36
C LYS A 31 -8.89 5.39 -6.00
N TYR A 32 -8.16 5.15 -4.92
CA TYR A 32 -7.05 5.99 -4.54
C TYR A 32 -5.77 5.52 -5.21
N VAL A 33 -5.04 6.47 -5.78
CA VAL A 33 -3.86 6.20 -6.58
C VAL A 33 -2.76 7.17 -6.15
N PRO A 34 -1.83 6.76 -5.25
CA PRO A 34 -0.69 7.59 -4.90
C PRO A 34 0.23 7.81 -6.10
N ALA A 35 1.09 8.81 -5.98
CA ALA A 35 2.21 8.98 -6.90
C ALA A 35 3.09 7.72 -6.94
N TYR A 36 3.82 7.53 -8.03
CA TYR A 36 4.77 6.42 -8.17
C TYR A 36 5.76 6.40 -7.00
N THR A 37 6.07 5.19 -6.55
CA THR A 37 7.16 4.97 -5.61
C THR A 37 8.48 5.41 -6.22
N LYS A 38 9.26 6.17 -5.45
CA LYS A 38 10.51 6.80 -5.93
C LYS A 38 11.66 5.79 -6.08
N HIS A 39 11.60 4.68 -5.34
CA HIS A 39 12.72 3.74 -5.16
C HIS A 39 13.01 2.83 -6.36
N GLY A 40 12.07 2.71 -7.30
CA GLY A 40 12.18 1.73 -8.38
C GLY A 40 13.00 2.12 -9.61
N ALA A 41 13.48 3.36 -9.73
CA ALA A 41 14.30 3.79 -10.88
C ALA A 41 15.76 4.07 -10.53
N ASP A 42 16.03 4.54 -9.30
CA ASP A 42 17.35 4.99 -8.90
C ASP A 42 18.07 3.88 -8.15
N ARG A 43 18.41 2.78 -8.86
CA ARG A 43 19.30 1.67 -8.41
C ARG A 43 19.06 1.08 -7.01
N SER A 44 17.93 1.36 -6.35
CA SER A 44 17.68 0.95 -4.97
C SER A 44 16.86 -0.32 -4.92
N ILE A 45 17.39 -1.34 -4.23
CA ILE A 45 16.81 -2.69 -4.16
C ILE A 45 15.49 -2.65 -3.39
N TRP A 46 14.45 -3.31 -3.90
CA TRP A 46 13.22 -3.54 -3.13
C TRP A 46 13.46 -4.61 -2.07
N THR A 47 13.11 -4.29 -0.83
CA THR A 47 13.03 -5.25 0.26
C THR A 47 11.59 -5.34 0.74
N ALA A 48 11.21 -6.45 1.38
CA ALA A 48 9.88 -6.61 1.97
C ALA A 48 9.55 -5.45 2.95
N ALA A 49 10.52 -5.04 3.78
CA ALA A 49 10.37 -3.91 4.69
C ALA A 49 10.12 -2.58 3.95
N ARG A 50 10.81 -2.34 2.82
CA ARG A 50 10.59 -1.13 2.00
C ARG A 50 9.21 -1.14 1.34
N LEU A 51 8.80 -2.28 0.80
CA LEU A 51 7.46 -2.43 0.23
C LEU A 51 6.39 -2.18 1.30
N ALA A 52 6.51 -2.82 2.46
CA ALA A 52 5.60 -2.61 3.59
C ALA A 52 5.56 -1.14 4.02
N HIS A 53 6.71 -0.47 4.14
CA HIS A 53 6.77 0.95 4.48
C HIS A 53 6.08 1.85 3.44
N GLU A 54 6.34 1.64 2.15
CA GLU A 54 5.73 2.43 1.08
C GLU A 54 4.20 2.21 1.01
N VAL A 55 3.75 0.99 1.28
CA VAL A 55 2.31 0.66 1.38
C VAL A 55 1.69 1.35 2.59
N ALA A 56 2.30 1.23 3.77
CA ALA A 56 1.83 1.90 4.97
C ALA A 56 1.74 3.42 4.76
N ARG A 57 2.74 4.03 4.12
CA ARG A 57 2.71 5.46 3.76
C ARG A 57 1.58 5.79 2.78
N ALA A 58 1.36 4.95 1.77
CA ALA A 58 0.26 5.16 0.82
C ALA A 58 -1.11 5.08 1.49
N VAL A 59 -1.32 4.11 2.39
CA VAL A 59 -2.58 3.96 3.15
C VAL A 59 -2.75 5.11 4.13
N HIS A 60 -1.69 5.53 4.83
CA HIS A 60 -1.75 6.69 5.72
C HIS A 60 -2.14 7.98 4.97
N ASN A 61 -1.52 8.24 3.81
CA ASN A 61 -1.87 9.37 2.97
C ASN A 61 -3.32 9.30 2.44
N PHE A 62 -3.83 8.09 2.18
CA PHE A 62 -5.24 7.92 1.85
C PHE A 62 -6.14 8.32 3.01
N TYR A 63 -5.82 7.91 4.25
CA TYR A 63 -6.56 8.28 5.45
C TYR A 63 -6.60 9.79 5.65
N GLU A 64 -5.46 10.48 5.49
CA GLU A 64 -5.39 11.95 5.59
C GLU A 64 -6.25 12.68 4.55
N MET A 65 -6.51 12.05 3.40
CA MET A 65 -7.28 12.61 2.29
C MET A 65 -8.63 11.90 2.08
N PHE A 66 -9.09 11.11 3.05
CA PHE A 66 -10.22 10.19 2.88
C PHE A 66 -11.48 10.88 2.31
N GLU A 67 -11.82 12.05 2.85
CA GLU A 67 -13.00 12.82 2.43
C GLU A 67 -12.96 13.21 0.95
N ASN A 68 -11.77 13.43 0.38
CA ASN A 68 -11.59 13.77 -1.04
C ASN A 68 -11.84 12.58 -1.97
N HIS A 69 -11.92 11.37 -1.42
CA HIS A 69 -12.06 10.13 -2.17
C HIS A 69 -13.44 9.48 -2.03
N LEU A 70 -14.33 10.00 -1.18
CA LEU A 70 -15.68 9.47 -0.99
C LEU A 70 -16.46 9.39 -2.29
N ASP A 71 -17.04 8.22 -2.57
CA ASP A 71 -18.00 8.03 -3.65
C ASP A 71 -19.41 8.36 -3.15
N MET A 72 -19.84 9.60 -3.40
CA MET A 72 -21.18 10.09 -3.02
C MET A 72 -22.34 9.29 -3.63
N ARG A 73 -22.09 8.49 -4.67
CA ARG A 73 -23.13 7.65 -5.30
C ARG A 73 -23.28 6.30 -4.60
N ARG A 74 -22.26 5.86 -3.86
CA ARG A 74 -22.19 4.56 -3.21
C ARG A 74 -21.43 4.68 -1.88
N PRO A 75 -21.95 5.44 -0.90
CA PRO A 75 -21.29 5.56 0.39
C PRO A 75 -21.24 4.20 1.11
N ALA A 76 -20.23 4.04 1.95
CA ALA A 76 -20.10 2.91 2.87
C ALA A 76 -19.78 3.45 4.25
N ASP A 77 -20.82 3.88 4.98
CA ASP A 77 -20.68 4.62 6.24
C ASP A 77 -19.99 3.81 7.36
N ASP A 78 -20.00 2.48 7.24
CA ASP A 78 -19.30 1.58 8.15
C ASP A 78 -17.78 1.49 7.86
N TRP A 79 -17.33 1.97 6.70
CA TRP A 79 -15.95 1.88 6.22
C TRP A 79 -15.28 3.25 6.22
N THR A 80 -15.24 3.88 7.40
CA THR A 80 -14.61 5.18 7.62
C THR A 80 -13.38 5.06 8.53
N PRO A 81 -12.43 6.01 8.47
CA PRO A 81 -11.28 6.04 9.37
C PRO A 81 -11.64 6.00 10.86
N ASP A 82 -12.78 6.58 11.24
CA ASP A 82 -13.27 6.57 12.63
C ASP A 82 -13.67 5.16 13.11
N ARG A 83 -14.13 4.31 12.18
CA ARG A 83 -14.56 2.92 12.46
C ARG A 83 -13.48 1.89 12.20
N ILE A 84 -12.58 2.19 11.29
CA ILE A 84 -11.47 1.33 10.86
C ILE A 84 -10.19 2.15 11.04
N PRO A 85 -9.64 2.22 12.26
CA PRO A 85 -8.46 3.03 12.52
C PRO A 85 -7.22 2.42 11.89
N PHE A 86 -6.27 3.26 11.50
CA PHE A 86 -5.09 2.86 10.72
C PHE A 86 -4.20 1.85 11.46
N ASP A 87 -4.08 1.96 12.79
CA ASP A 87 -3.27 1.08 13.63
C ASP A 87 -3.85 -0.33 13.79
N LYS A 88 -5.12 -0.53 13.42
CA LYS A 88 -5.77 -1.84 13.34
C LYS A 88 -5.77 -2.45 11.94
N LEU A 89 -5.05 -1.84 10.99
CA LEU A 89 -4.89 -2.37 9.64
C LEU A 89 -3.58 -3.12 9.46
N TYR A 90 -3.70 -4.32 8.91
CA TYR A 90 -2.56 -5.19 8.60
C TYR A 90 -2.50 -5.48 7.11
N LEU A 91 -1.29 -5.39 6.53
CA LEU A 91 -1.06 -5.79 5.15
C LEU A 91 -0.97 -7.32 5.06
N LEU A 92 -1.94 -7.96 4.39
CA LEU A 92 -1.93 -9.41 4.16
C LEU A 92 -1.07 -9.78 2.95
N GLU A 93 -1.33 -9.14 1.81
CA GLU A 93 -0.65 -9.42 0.56
C GLU A 93 -0.57 -8.18 -0.34
N LEU A 94 0.36 -8.23 -1.30
CA LEU A 94 0.42 -7.31 -2.42
C LEU A 94 0.00 -8.03 -3.69
N ARG A 95 -1.23 -7.78 -4.12
CA ARG A 95 -1.76 -8.36 -5.36
C ARG A 95 -1.21 -7.62 -6.56
N GLN A 96 -0.60 -8.34 -7.50
CA GLN A 96 -0.18 -7.73 -8.76
C GLN A 96 -1.39 -7.56 -9.69
N VAL A 97 -1.72 -6.30 -10.00
CA VAL A 97 -2.80 -5.94 -10.94
C VAL A 97 -2.26 -5.79 -12.36
N SER A 98 -1.03 -5.28 -12.49
CA SER A 98 -0.28 -5.24 -13.75
C SER A 98 1.22 -5.21 -13.50
N THR A 99 2.05 -5.17 -14.55
CA THR A 99 3.52 -5.22 -14.47
C THR A 99 4.13 -4.24 -13.48
N ARG A 100 3.50 -3.08 -13.23
CA ARG A 100 4.02 -2.05 -12.30
C ARG A 100 2.98 -1.59 -11.29
N VAL A 101 1.83 -2.24 -11.22
CA VAL A 101 0.72 -1.83 -10.37
C VAL A 101 0.42 -2.93 -9.38
N LEU A 102 0.53 -2.61 -8.11
CA LEU A 102 0.24 -3.47 -6.99
C LEU A 102 -0.98 -2.93 -6.23
N GLN A 103 -1.82 -3.82 -5.75
CA GLN A 103 -2.95 -3.49 -4.88
C GLN A 103 -2.67 -4.10 -3.51
N PRO A 104 -2.57 -3.28 -2.45
CA PRO A 104 -2.51 -3.80 -1.09
C PRO A 104 -3.84 -4.42 -0.71
N VAL A 105 -3.79 -5.62 -0.16
CA VAL A 105 -4.93 -6.28 0.46
C VAL A 105 -4.77 -6.13 1.97
N LEU A 106 -5.70 -5.39 2.57
CA LEU A 106 -5.66 -5.01 3.97
C LEU A 106 -6.65 -5.87 4.76
N TYR A 107 -6.22 -6.29 5.94
CA TYR A 107 -7.06 -6.91 6.96
C TYR A 107 -7.32 -5.90 8.07
N TYR A 108 -8.57 -5.81 8.48
CA TYR A 108 -8.98 -5.04 9.64
C TYR A 108 -9.23 -5.98 10.82
N ASP A 109 -8.46 -5.79 11.89
CA ASP A 109 -8.65 -6.47 13.16
C ASP A 109 -9.71 -5.73 13.98
N ALA A 110 -10.89 -6.33 14.11
CA ALA A 110 -12.06 -5.70 14.74
C ALA A 110 -12.10 -5.89 16.27
N ASP A 111 -11.12 -6.59 16.85
CA ASP A 111 -11.10 -7.01 18.26
C ASP A 111 -10.64 -5.89 19.22
#